data_AF-A0A7J9V984-F1
#
_entry.id   AF-A0A7J9V984-F1
#
_cell.length_a   1.000
_cell.length_b   1.000
_cell.length_c   1.000
_cell.angle_alpha   90.00
_cell.angle_beta   90.00
_cell.angle_gamma   90.00
#
_symmetry.space_group_name_H-M   'P 1'
#
loop_
_entity.id
_entity.type
_entity.pdbx_description
1 polymer ?
#
loop_
_entity_poly.entity_id
_entity_poly.type
_entity_poly.pdbx_seq_one_letter_code
_entity_poly.pdbx_strand_id
1 'polypeptide(L)'
;VAGAAALYLADNAGASPSQVHAAIVDSASTGKISGRPSSDTPNRLLYTGSGGTTPPPDPDPTGCTATNGANVNIPDGGTACSPITISDCGRNASSSSTITVDIKHTWRADLVIDLIAPNGTAYRLKNSSYLDSADNVRGSVSRDLSSHNADGTWKLRVRDVYSGDTGYIDSWTLEL
;
A
#
# COMPACT_ATOMS: atom_id res chain seq x y z
N VAL A 1 6.98 -25.23 -21.35
CA VAL A 1 5.75 -25.70 -20.66
C VAL A 1 5.39 -24.84 -19.44
N ALA A 2 6.35 -24.42 -18.60
CA ALA A 2 6.07 -23.54 -17.45
C ALA A 2 5.23 -22.28 -17.81
N GLY A 3 5.54 -21.60 -18.92
CA GLY A 3 4.73 -20.46 -19.38
C GLY A 3 3.30 -20.81 -19.79
N ALA A 4 3.03 -22.02 -20.30
CA ALA A 4 1.67 -22.47 -20.61
C ALA A 4 0.86 -22.78 -19.35
N ALA A 5 1.51 -23.31 -18.31
CA ALA A 5 0.89 -23.49 -17.00
C ALA A 5 0.55 -22.15 -16.35
N ALA A 6 1.46 -21.17 -16.44
CA ALA A 6 1.22 -19.82 -15.95
C ALA A 6 0.06 -19.14 -16.70
N LEU A 7 0.00 -19.28 -18.03
CA LEU A 7 -1.11 -18.75 -18.83
C LEU A 7 -2.46 -19.38 -18.44
N TYR A 8 -2.50 -20.70 -18.26
CA TYR A 8 -3.73 -21.39 -17.83
C TYR A 8 -4.18 -20.96 -16.43
N LEU A 9 -3.25 -20.79 -15.49
CA LEU A 9 -3.53 -20.33 -14.13
C LEU A 9 -3.99 -18.87 -14.07
N ALA A 10 -3.59 -18.02 -15.04
CA ALA A 10 -4.07 -16.64 -15.12
C ALA A 10 -5.60 -16.58 -15.28
N ASP A 11 -6.19 -17.49 -16.07
CA ASP A 11 -7.63 -17.58 -16.27
C ASP A 11 -8.32 -18.54 -15.29
N ASN A 12 -7.56 -19.37 -14.56
CA ASN A 12 -8.06 -20.45 -13.69
C ASN A 12 -7.31 -20.48 -12.35
N ALA A 13 -7.31 -19.37 -11.61
CA ALA A 13 -6.49 -19.19 -10.40
C ALA A 13 -6.69 -20.26 -9.30
N GLY A 14 -7.85 -20.94 -9.27
CA GLY A 14 -8.14 -22.02 -8.31
C GLY A 14 -7.79 -23.44 -8.80
N ALA A 15 -7.20 -23.59 -9.99
CA ALA A 15 -6.89 -24.91 -10.54
C ALA A 15 -5.77 -25.62 -9.78
N SER A 16 -6.00 -26.87 -9.41
CA SER A 16 -4.99 -27.74 -8.80
C SER A 16 -3.92 -28.16 -9.81
N PRO A 17 -2.74 -28.62 -9.36
CA PRO A 17 -1.69 -29.08 -10.27
C PRO A 17 -2.13 -30.16 -11.26
N SER A 18 -3.05 -31.05 -10.87
CA SER A 18 -3.58 -32.09 -11.78
C SER A 18 -4.54 -31.51 -12.82
N GLN A 19 -5.33 -30.49 -12.46
CA GLN A 19 -6.20 -29.78 -13.40
C GLN A 19 -5.39 -28.99 -14.43
N VAL A 20 -4.33 -28.30 -13.99
CA VAL A 20 -3.38 -27.61 -14.89
C VAL A 20 -2.70 -28.61 -15.83
N HIS A 21 -2.26 -29.75 -15.31
CA HIS A 21 -1.64 -30.79 -16.13
C HIS A 21 -2.60 -31.34 -17.19
N ALA A 22 -3.83 -31.70 -16.81
CA ALA A 22 -4.84 -32.22 -17.73
C ALA A 22 -5.15 -31.20 -18.83
N ALA A 23 -5.37 -29.93 -18.47
CA ALA A 23 -5.67 -28.87 -19.44
C ALA A 23 -4.58 -28.68 -20.50
N ILE A 24 -3.30 -28.75 -20.10
CA ILE A 24 -2.16 -28.63 -21.03
C ILE A 24 -2.04 -29.86 -21.94
N VAL A 25 -2.32 -31.05 -21.42
CA VAL A 25 -2.20 -32.30 -22.18
C VAL A 25 -3.36 -32.47 -23.16
N ASP A 26 -4.57 -32.10 -22.76
CA ASP A 26 -5.81 -32.25 -23.54
C ASP A 26 -5.92 -31.19 -24.64
N SER A 27 -5.36 -29.99 -24.43
CA SER A 27 -5.31 -28.95 -25.46
C SER A 27 -4.23 -29.20 -26.53
N ALA A 28 -3.28 -30.09 -26.26
CA ALA A 28 -2.16 -30.33 -27.14
C ALA A 28 -2.59 -30.94 -28.48
N SER A 29 -2.01 -30.45 -29.57
CA SER A 29 -2.17 -31.07 -30.88
C SER A 29 -1.41 -32.39 -30.93
N THR A 30 -2.13 -33.51 -31.04
CA THR A 30 -1.52 -34.84 -31.09
C THR A 30 -1.27 -35.31 -32.52
N GLY A 31 -0.32 -36.22 -32.72
CA GLY A 31 -0.23 -36.97 -33.98
C GLY A 31 0.44 -36.23 -35.15
N LYS A 32 1.07 -35.06 -34.93
CA LYS A 32 1.61 -34.21 -36.00
C LYS A 32 3.01 -34.60 -36.49
N ILE A 33 3.80 -35.30 -35.67
CA ILE A 33 5.13 -35.79 -36.05
C ILE A 33 5.03 -37.18 -36.71
N SER A 34 5.43 -37.29 -37.98
CA SER A 34 5.62 -38.54 -38.73
C SER A 34 7.08 -39.04 -38.63
N GLY A 35 7.30 -40.36 -38.76
CA GLY A 35 8.67 -40.94 -38.75
C GLY A 35 9.35 -41.01 -37.38
N ARG A 36 8.57 -41.18 -36.30
CA ARG A 36 9.12 -41.18 -34.93
C ARG A 36 10.01 -42.40 -34.65
N PRO A 37 11.15 -42.23 -33.94
CA PRO A 37 12.07 -43.33 -33.62
C PRO A 37 11.44 -44.43 -32.75
N SER A 38 10.46 -44.08 -31.90
CA SER A 38 9.71 -45.03 -31.07
C SER A 38 8.33 -44.45 -30.66
N SER A 39 7.41 -45.35 -30.28
CA SER A 39 6.08 -44.99 -29.76
C SER A 39 6.12 -44.32 -28.38
N ASP A 40 7.23 -44.45 -27.66
CA ASP A 40 7.39 -43.93 -26.30
C ASP A 40 7.71 -42.43 -26.28
N THR A 41 8.00 -41.84 -27.44
CA THR A 41 8.17 -40.40 -27.58
C THR A 41 6.81 -39.71 -27.63
N PRO A 42 6.52 -38.75 -26.72
CA PRO A 42 5.29 -37.98 -26.79
C PRO A 42 5.18 -37.25 -28.12
N ASN A 43 4.08 -37.48 -28.86
CA ASN A 43 3.74 -36.68 -30.04
C ASN A 43 2.58 -35.77 -29.73
N ARG A 44 2.91 -34.78 -28.90
CA ARG A 44 2.02 -33.73 -28.46
C ARG A 44 2.73 -32.41 -28.69
N LEU A 45 2.14 -31.55 -29.51
CA LEU A 45 2.58 -30.17 -29.67
C LEU A 45 1.78 -29.30 -28.69
N LEU A 46 2.50 -28.57 -27.83
CA LEU A 46 1.91 -27.65 -26.86
C LEU A 46 1.08 -26.58 -27.58
N TYR A 47 -0.16 -26.37 -27.13
CA TYR A 47 -1.06 -25.36 -27.67
C TYR A 47 -1.52 -24.43 -26.54
N THR A 48 -1.23 -23.14 -26.65
CA THR A 48 -1.53 -22.12 -25.63
C THR A 48 -2.65 -21.17 -26.04
N GLY A 49 -3.45 -21.53 -27.06
CA GLY A 49 -4.45 -20.64 -27.66
C GLY A 49 -3.82 -19.50 -28.50
N SER A 50 -4.68 -18.63 -29.04
CA SER A 50 -4.27 -17.36 -29.65
C SER A 50 -4.03 -16.35 -28.54
N GLY A 51 -2.84 -16.41 -27.91
CA GLY A 51 -2.49 -15.59 -26.76
C GLY A 51 -2.89 -14.12 -26.93
N GLY A 52 -3.67 -13.60 -25.99
CA GLY A 52 -3.90 -12.17 -25.88
C GLY A 52 -2.54 -11.49 -25.70
N THR A 53 -2.21 -10.52 -26.56
CA THR A 53 -0.96 -9.76 -26.48
C THR A 53 -0.97 -8.72 -25.36
N THR A 54 -2.00 -8.71 -24.52
CA THR A 54 -2.10 -7.84 -23.35
C THR A 54 -1.43 -8.57 -22.19
N PRO A 55 -0.29 -8.07 -21.67
CA PRO A 55 0.20 -8.50 -20.37
C PRO A 55 -0.94 -8.42 -19.36
N PRO A 56 -1.00 -9.31 -18.35
CA PRO A 56 -1.87 -9.07 -17.21
C PRO A 56 -1.58 -7.65 -16.70
N PRO A 57 -2.60 -6.85 -16.36
CA PRO A 57 -2.36 -5.54 -15.76
C PRO A 57 -1.44 -5.72 -14.57
N ASP A 58 -0.45 -4.84 -14.42
CA ASP A 58 0.41 -4.82 -13.24
C ASP A 58 -0.47 -4.88 -11.98
N PRO A 59 -0.05 -5.60 -10.92
CA PRO A 59 -0.80 -5.62 -9.69
C PRO A 59 -1.08 -4.19 -9.23
N ASP A 60 -2.34 -3.88 -8.96
CA ASP A 60 -2.78 -2.56 -8.51
C ASP A 60 -1.91 -2.13 -7.31
N PRO A 61 -1.29 -0.93 -7.30
CA PRO A 61 -0.37 -0.53 -6.24
C PRO A 61 -1.11 -0.44 -4.90
N THR A 62 -1.01 -1.52 -4.13
CA THR A 62 -1.50 -1.61 -2.75
C THR A 62 -0.57 -0.89 -1.75
N GLY A 63 0.57 -0.37 -2.23
CA GLY A 63 1.60 0.27 -1.42
C GLY A 63 1.31 1.69 -0.96
N CYS A 64 0.27 2.36 -1.48
CA CYS A 64 0.00 3.79 -1.22
C CYS A 64 -0.60 4.10 0.16
N THR A 65 -0.66 3.13 1.06
CA THR A 65 -1.20 3.29 2.41
C THR A 65 -0.23 2.75 3.44
N ALA A 66 0.00 3.50 4.52
CA ALA A 66 0.79 3.03 5.65
C ALA A 66 0.22 3.52 6.98
N THR A 67 0.44 2.73 8.03
CA THR A 67 -0.03 3.02 9.40
C THR A 67 1.12 2.87 10.37
N ASN A 68 1.23 3.79 11.33
CA ASN A 68 2.00 3.59 12.55
C ASN A 68 1.02 3.45 13.72
N GLY A 69 0.95 2.26 14.32
CA GLY A 69 0.14 1.97 15.50
C GLY A 69 0.95 1.85 16.80
N ALA A 70 2.20 2.30 16.80
CA ALA A 70 3.05 2.29 17.97
C ALA A 70 3.00 3.64 18.68
N ASN A 71 2.92 3.61 20.01
CA ASN A 71 2.83 4.81 20.81
C ASN A 71 4.10 5.66 20.69
N VAL A 72 3.92 6.94 20.37
CA VAL A 72 5.01 7.94 20.36
C VAL A 72 4.67 9.05 21.35
N ASN A 73 5.44 9.12 22.44
CA ASN A 73 5.20 10.06 23.52
C ASN A 73 5.36 11.52 23.06
N ILE A 74 4.43 12.35 23.50
CA ILE A 74 4.44 13.80 23.34
C ILE A 74 4.89 14.39 24.69
N PRO A 75 6.12 14.90 24.79
CA PRO A 75 6.59 15.54 26.01
C PRO A 75 5.93 16.92 26.19
N ASP A 76 5.77 17.32 27.45
CA ASP A 76 5.23 18.61 27.86
C ASP A 76 6.06 19.75 27.24
N GLY A 77 5.40 20.69 26.56
CA GLY A 77 6.06 21.79 25.84
C GLY A 77 7.07 21.35 24.78
N GLY A 78 6.93 20.15 24.21
CA GLY A 78 7.91 19.56 23.30
C GLY A 78 7.35 19.02 21.99
N THR A 79 8.15 18.23 21.29
CA THR A 79 7.84 17.73 19.94
C THR A 79 7.97 16.22 19.86
N ALA A 80 6.95 15.56 19.32
CA ALA A 80 6.95 14.17 18.90
C ALA A 80 6.97 14.07 17.37
N CYS A 81 7.73 13.12 16.85
CA CYS A 81 7.79 12.80 15.42
C CYS A 81 7.58 11.30 15.23
N SER A 82 6.46 10.90 14.62
CA SER A 82 6.15 9.50 14.29
C SER A 82 6.34 9.28 12.79
N PRO A 83 7.28 8.42 12.35
CA PRO A 83 7.49 8.11 10.93
C PRO A 83 6.61 6.94 10.45
N ILE A 84 6.26 6.97 9.16
CA ILE A 84 5.83 5.81 8.35
C ILE A 84 6.62 5.81 7.05
N THR A 85 6.85 4.62 6.49
CA THR A 85 7.45 4.45 5.18
C THR A 85 6.41 3.87 4.23
N ILE A 86 6.21 4.55 3.11
CA ILE A 86 5.41 4.08 1.98
C ILE A 86 6.40 3.61 0.91
N SER A 87 6.21 2.40 0.42
CA SER A 87 7.00 1.81 -0.65
C SER A 87 6.08 1.19 -1.70
N ASP A 88 6.59 1.08 -2.92
CA ASP A 88 5.93 0.38 -4.01
C ASP A 88 4.52 0.94 -4.34
N CYS A 89 4.29 2.23 -4.04
CA CYS A 89 3.10 2.95 -4.50
C CYS A 89 3.23 3.28 -6.00
N GLY A 90 4.44 3.54 -6.49
CA GLY A 90 4.72 3.65 -7.93
C GLY A 90 4.08 4.87 -8.61
N ARG A 91 3.53 5.82 -7.84
CA ARG A 91 2.90 7.05 -8.32
C ARG A 91 3.12 8.21 -7.36
N ASN A 92 2.75 9.41 -7.79
CA ASN A 92 2.58 10.53 -6.88
C ASN A 92 1.36 10.33 -5.98
N ALA A 93 1.35 11.02 -4.85
CA ALA A 93 0.18 11.08 -3.98
C ALA A 93 -1.04 11.71 -4.69
N SER A 94 -2.23 11.54 -4.11
CA SER A 94 -3.47 12.14 -4.59
C SER A 94 -3.63 13.58 -4.13
N SER A 95 -4.48 14.33 -4.82
CA SER A 95 -5.00 15.61 -4.34
C SER A 95 -6.02 15.45 -3.22
N SER A 96 -6.49 14.22 -2.99
CA SER A 96 -7.44 13.84 -1.95
C SER A 96 -6.86 12.87 -0.93
N SER A 97 -5.54 12.88 -0.71
CA SER A 97 -4.89 11.99 0.27
C SER A 97 -5.46 12.23 1.67
N THR A 98 -5.64 11.15 2.42
CA THR A 98 -6.30 11.16 3.73
C THR A 98 -5.32 10.84 4.84
N ILE A 99 -5.35 11.67 5.89
CA ILE A 99 -4.57 11.48 7.11
C ILE A 99 -5.54 11.22 8.24
N THR A 100 -5.49 10.03 8.82
CA THR A 100 -6.30 9.65 9.98
C THR A 100 -5.40 9.58 11.21
N VAL A 101 -5.81 10.21 12.30
CA VAL A 101 -5.03 10.26 13.55
C VAL A 101 -5.87 9.83 14.75
N ASP A 102 -5.22 9.19 15.71
CA ASP A 102 -5.67 9.03 17.09
C ASP A 102 -4.51 9.42 18.02
N ILE A 103 -4.69 10.53 18.73
CA ILE A 103 -3.70 11.10 19.64
C ILE A 103 -4.36 11.23 21.00
N LYS A 104 -3.73 10.66 22.04
CA LYS A 104 -4.17 10.85 23.41
C LYS A 104 -3.49 12.09 24.00
N HIS A 105 -4.28 13.02 24.51
CA HIS A 105 -3.81 14.22 25.20
C HIS A 105 -4.93 14.76 26.07
N THR A 106 -4.63 15.15 27.31
CA THR A 106 -5.62 15.70 28.25
C THR A 106 -6.10 17.09 27.84
N TRP A 107 -5.34 17.81 27.02
CA TRP A 107 -5.73 19.12 26.52
C TRP A 107 -5.36 19.32 25.05
N ARG A 108 -6.30 19.09 24.12
CA ARG A 108 -5.96 19.09 22.68
C ARG A 108 -5.81 20.50 22.08
N ALA A 109 -6.23 21.53 22.81
CA ALA A 109 -6.02 22.92 22.44
C ALA A 109 -4.53 23.25 22.26
N ASP A 110 -3.64 22.50 22.90
CA ASP A 110 -2.22 22.81 22.91
C ASP A 110 -1.48 22.26 21.70
N LEU A 111 -2.11 21.32 20.99
CA LEU A 111 -1.45 20.58 19.94
C LEU A 111 -1.42 21.36 18.63
N VAL A 112 -0.22 21.51 18.08
CA VAL A 112 0.00 21.81 16.67
C VAL A 112 0.41 20.53 15.95
N ILE A 113 -0.36 20.16 14.93
CA ILE A 113 -0.15 18.91 14.18
C ILE A 113 0.19 19.25 12.74
N ASP A 114 1.34 18.75 12.28
CA ASP A 114 1.82 18.87 10.91
C ASP A 114 2.07 17.46 10.32
N LEU A 115 1.69 17.25 9.06
CA LEU A 115 2.24 16.15 8.25
C LEU A 115 3.50 16.67 7.56
N ILE A 116 4.59 15.91 7.61
CA ILE A 116 5.86 16.22 6.94
C ILE A 116 6.06 15.23 5.79
N ALA A 117 6.15 15.76 4.58
CA ALA A 117 6.43 15.00 3.37
C ALA A 117 7.89 14.53 3.31
N PRO A 118 8.24 13.54 2.46
CA PRO A 118 9.60 13.01 2.35
C PRO A 118 10.65 14.07 2.01
N ASN A 119 10.26 15.12 1.27
CA ASN A 119 11.11 16.25 0.92
C ASN A 119 11.23 17.32 2.04
N GLY A 120 10.57 17.12 3.18
CA GLY A 120 10.55 18.05 4.31
C GLY A 120 9.43 19.10 4.30
N THR A 121 8.60 19.15 3.26
CA THR A 121 7.45 20.07 3.18
C THR A 121 6.46 19.77 4.30
N ALA A 122 6.01 20.80 5.01
CA ALA A 122 5.10 20.67 6.14
C ALA A 122 3.67 21.11 5.78
N TYR A 123 2.69 20.28 6.14
CA TYR A 123 1.27 20.52 5.96
C TYR A 123 0.57 20.64 7.30
N ARG A 124 0.04 21.82 7.63
CA ARG A 124 -0.72 22.05 8.86
C ARG A 124 -2.03 21.27 8.83
N LEU A 125 -2.20 20.34 9.76
CA LEU A 125 -3.44 19.59 9.95
C LEU A 125 -4.32 20.25 11.01
N LYS A 126 -3.71 20.68 12.11
CA LYS A 126 -4.39 21.36 13.22
C LYS A 126 -3.49 22.44 13.84
N ASN A 127 -4.07 23.60 14.11
CA ASN A 127 -3.47 24.63 14.95
C ASN A 127 -3.86 24.42 16.42
N SER A 128 -3.00 24.90 17.32
CA SER A 128 -3.39 25.12 18.71
C SER A 128 -4.49 26.18 18.77
N SER A 129 -5.43 26.01 19.68
CA SER A 129 -6.58 26.88 19.85
C SER A 129 -7.08 26.77 21.27
N TYR A 130 -6.88 27.82 22.06
CA TYR A 130 -7.29 27.87 23.47
C TYR A 130 -8.78 27.54 23.70
N LEU A 131 -9.64 27.75 22.70
CA LEU A 131 -11.06 27.45 22.76
C LEU A 131 -11.40 25.95 22.58
N ASP A 132 -10.41 25.11 22.26
CA ASP A 132 -10.59 23.68 21.98
C ASP A 132 -10.23 22.81 23.19
N SER A 133 -10.95 23.02 24.30
CA SER A 133 -10.65 22.48 25.63
C SER A 133 -10.99 20.99 25.83
N ALA A 134 -11.16 20.24 24.75
CA ALA A 134 -11.49 18.82 24.82
C ALA A 134 -10.24 17.95 24.82
N ASP A 135 -10.37 16.75 25.36
CA ASP A 135 -9.31 15.74 25.32
C ASP A 135 -9.21 15.12 23.92
N ASN A 136 -8.01 14.65 23.60
CA ASN A 136 -7.67 13.80 22.45
C ASN A 136 -7.95 14.40 21.07
N VAL A 137 -7.14 14.03 20.09
CA VAL A 137 -7.40 14.35 18.68
C VAL A 137 -7.69 13.06 17.94
N ARG A 138 -8.91 12.92 17.44
CA ARG A 138 -9.34 11.79 16.62
C ARG A 138 -10.06 12.28 15.38
N GLY A 139 -9.74 11.68 14.24
CA GLY A 139 -10.45 11.92 13.00
C GLY A 139 -9.54 11.90 11.79
N SER A 140 -10.13 12.25 10.65
CA SER A 140 -9.45 12.22 9.36
C SER A 140 -9.51 13.59 8.70
N VAL A 141 -8.46 13.93 7.98
CA VAL A 141 -8.37 15.17 7.20
C VAL A 141 -7.79 14.87 5.83
N SER A 142 -8.36 15.48 4.80
CA SER A 142 -7.82 15.40 3.44
C SER A 142 -6.87 16.56 3.14
N ARG A 143 -5.80 16.27 2.41
CA ARG A 143 -4.82 17.25 1.92
C ARG A 143 -4.42 16.93 0.49
N ASP A 144 -4.16 17.99 -0.27
CA ASP A 144 -3.55 17.86 -1.58
C ASP A 144 -2.04 17.63 -1.42
N LEU A 145 -1.63 16.39 -1.69
CA LEU A 145 -0.24 15.95 -1.65
C LEU A 145 0.29 15.63 -3.05
N SER A 146 -0.48 15.91 -4.11
CA SER A 146 -0.22 15.45 -5.48
C SER A 146 1.08 15.93 -6.12
N SER A 147 1.68 16.97 -5.55
CA SER A 147 3.01 17.45 -5.92
C SER A 147 4.17 16.61 -5.37
N HIS A 148 3.90 15.57 -4.59
CA HIS A 148 4.89 14.71 -3.94
C HIS A 148 4.86 13.29 -4.49
N ASN A 149 6.04 12.69 -4.64
CA ASN A 149 6.15 11.25 -4.78
C ASN A 149 5.55 10.59 -3.52
N ALA A 150 4.71 9.58 -3.69
CA ALA A 150 4.10 8.88 -2.58
C ALA A 150 5.13 8.03 -1.81
N ASP A 151 6.08 7.44 -2.53
CA ASP A 151 7.13 6.63 -1.95
C ASP A 151 8.11 7.48 -1.14
N GLY A 152 8.39 7.03 0.08
CA GLY A 152 9.30 7.70 0.99
C GLY A 152 8.86 7.66 2.44
N THR A 153 9.60 8.39 3.28
CA THR A 153 9.29 8.50 4.71
C THR A 153 8.45 9.74 4.97
N TRP A 154 7.21 9.52 5.37
CA TRP A 154 6.29 10.55 5.85
C TRP A 154 6.35 10.60 7.37
N LYS A 155 6.14 11.78 7.96
CA LYS A 155 6.15 11.92 9.43
C LYS A 155 4.94 12.70 9.91
N LEU A 156 4.26 12.20 10.93
CA LEU A 156 3.35 12.99 11.73
C LEU A 156 4.15 13.70 12.82
N ARG A 157 4.18 15.03 12.78
CA ARG A 157 4.82 15.86 13.78
C ARG A 157 3.74 16.48 14.67
N VAL A 158 3.78 16.17 15.94
CA VAL A 158 2.88 16.74 16.95
C VAL A 158 3.73 17.55 17.92
N ARG A 159 3.33 18.80 18.12
CA ARG A 159 3.98 19.71 19.07
C ARG A 159 2.96 20.10 20.12
N ASP A 160 3.33 19.88 21.37
CA ASP A 160 2.68 20.56 22.47
C ASP A 160 3.37 21.91 22.65
N VAL A 161 2.62 23.00 22.47
CA VAL A 161 3.17 24.36 22.55
C VAL A 161 2.83 25.08 23.84
N TYR A 162 2.09 24.43 24.75
CA TYR A 162 1.84 24.92 26.09
C TYR A 162 2.41 23.93 27.12
N SER A 163 2.45 24.36 28.37
CA SER A 163 2.98 23.56 29.46
C SER A 163 1.86 23.07 30.38
N GLY A 164 1.97 21.84 30.88
CA GLY A 164 1.08 21.29 31.91
C GLY A 164 0.45 19.95 31.55
N ASP A 165 0.50 19.58 30.27
CA ASP A 165 -0.15 18.40 29.73
C ASP A 165 0.86 17.52 29.00
N THR A 166 0.57 16.22 28.94
CA THR A 166 1.38 15.26 28.18
C THR A 166 0.47 14.24 27.53
N GLY A 167 1.02 13.50 26.56
CA GLY A 167 0.27 12.43 25.93
C GLY A 167 1.12 11.61 24.98
N TYR A 168 0.47 11.01 23.99
CA TYR A 168 1.14 10.23 22.96
C TYR A 168 0.30 10.14 21.70
N ILE A 169 0.97 10.01 20.56
CA ILE A 169 0.36 9.55 19.32
C ILE A 169 0.10 8.05 19.51
N ASP A 170 -1.17 7.64 19.49
CA ASP A 170 -1.59 6.24 19.65
C ASP A 170 -1.51 5.52 18.30
N SER A 171 -2.10 6.13 17.27
CA SER A 171 -1.95 5.66 15.90
C SER A 171 -2.18 6.77 14.88
N TRP A 172 -1.65 6.55 13.68
CA TRP A 172 -2.04 7.33 12.51
C TRP A 172 -1.83 6.55 11.21
N THR A 173 -2.66 6.87 10.22
CA THR A 173 -2.67 6.25 8.90
C THR A 173 -2.61 7.34 7.84
N LEU A 174 -1.82 7.10 6.80
CA LEU A 174 -1.76 7.93 5.60
C LEU A 174 -2.17 7.09 4.40
N GLU A 175 -3.16 7.59 3.67
CA GLU A 175 -3.66 7.01 2.41
C GLU A 175 -3.40 8.04 1.30
N LEU A 176 -2.51 7.70 0.36
CA LEU A 176 -2.02 8.63 -0.66
C LEU A 176 -2.80 8.59 -1.96
#